data_AF-A0A1L9VNY7-F1
#
_entry.id   AF-A0A1L9VNY7-F1
#
_cell.length_a   1.000
_cell.length_b   1.000
_cell.length_c   1.000
_cell.angle_alpha   90.00
_cell.angle_beta   90.00
_cell.angle_gamma   90.00
#
_symmetry.space_group_name_H-M   'P 1'
#
loop_
_entity.id
_entity.type
_entity.pdbx_description
1 polymer ?
#
loop_
_entity_poly.entity_id
_entity_poly.type
_entity_poly.pdbx_seq_one_letter_code
_entity_poly.pdbx_strand_id
1 'polypeptide(L)'
;MPSHKKNTKSTSAGGTRPTQELQTRKSRISSPVRFILVVLSSLALSSGLFLLTSGIHLDELRAVSKPLDSPWEIGGLLAWRAVEVGLAWILGYDGRDVLSFIFLTHLPTYTLLSSFYKIRPTTILVAYAITLFSNTIPFVFFRPSASVHDLARAPSSAVSNRNILQDRPTAIYTTIAATSIFTVALYISYATWLPAQLVLHFENIPDISLTHAGPAGLPVLFFSLLPAGWAAKDFLFVSSAGVPSVSDSGSEKSRSQQGEYLACALYRKTWGALPAKARVLIQRMITSATLIVASTIVQLVGTIKGASVEGATAWGAVWAVATLAVGLTFGWIEAVDGV
;
A
#
# COMPACT_ATOMS: atom_id res chain seq x y z
N MET A 1 15.34 -9.24 -71.61
CA MET A 1 14.53 -10.37 -71.08
C MET A 1 15.14 -11.66 -71.62
N PRO A 2 15.27 -12.77 -70.86
CA PRO A 2 14.82 -13.05 -69.49
C PRO A 2 15.97 -13.32 -68.49
N SER A 3 15.70 -13.06 -67.20
CA SER A 3 16.58 -13.29 -66.06
C SER A 3 16.22 -14.59 -65.33
N HIS A 4 17.19 -15.49 -65.17
CA HIS A 4 17.09 -16.70 -64.37
C HIS A 4 16.94 -16.37 -62.87
N LYS A 5 15.80 -16.74 -62.28
CA LYS A 5 15.58 -16.71 -60.82
C LYS A 5 15.87 -18.09 -60.25
N LYS A 6 16.97 -18.24 -59.51
CA LYS A 6 17.23 -19.40 -58.64
C LYS A 6 16.48 -19.19 -57.32
N ASN A 7 15.51 -20.05 -57.03
CA ASN A 7 14.89 -20.18 -55.71
C ASN A 7 15.76 -21.10 -54.85
N THR A 8 16.49 -20.53 -53.90
CA THR A 8 17.08 -21.27 -52.78
C THR A 8 16.07 -21.34 -51.65
N LYS A 9 15.69 -22.58 -51.33
CA LYS A 9 14.81 -22.98 -50.25
C LYS A 9 15.66 -23.07 -48.97
N SER A 10 15.44 -22.22 -47.97
CA SER A 10 15.98 -22.43 -46.62
C SER A 10 14.85 -22.78 -45.66
N THR A 11 14.77 -24.06 -45.35
CA THR A 11 14.05 -24.59 -44.20
C THR A 11 14.82 -24.23 -42.93
N SER A 12 14.17 -23.60 -41.95
CA SER A 12 14.63 -23.58 -40.56
C SER A 12 13.40 -23.57 -39.67
N ALA A 13 13.24 -24.68 -38.96
CA ALA A 13 12.28 -24.88 -37.89
C ALA A 13 12.71 -24.14 -36.62
N GLY A 14 11.76 -23.76 -35.78
CA GLY A 14 12.07 -23.27 -34.43
C GLY A 14 10.83 -22.74 -33.72
N GLY A 15 10.12 -23.62 -33.02
CA GLY A 15 8.96 -23.27 -32.21
C GLY A 15 9.33 -22.44 -30.99
N THR A 16 8.46 -21.49 -30.65
CA THR A 16 8.14 -21.01 -29.28
C THR A 16 7.12 -19.87 -29.41
N ARG A 17 5.82 -20.17 -29.33
CA ARG A 17 4.79 -19.14 -29.06
C ARG A 17 3.53 -19.75 -28.43
N PRO A 18 3.54 -20.03 -27.11
CA PRO A 18 2.31 -20.07 -26.32
C PRO A 18 2.07 -18.76 -25.53
N THR A 19 3.04 -17.84 -25.45
CA THR A 19 2.98 -16.68 -24.54
C THR A 19 2.25 -15.45 -25.11
N GLN A 20 2.10 -15.33 -26.42
CA GLN A 20 1.44 -14.17 -27.05
C GLN A 20 -0.09 -14.27 -27.04
N GLU A 21 -0.66 -15.47 -27.08
CA GLU A 21 -2.13 -15.63 -27.09
C GLU A 21 -2.78 -15.34 -25.73
N LEU A 22 -2.05 -15.55 -24.63
CA LEU A 22 -2.58 -15.26 -23.29
C LEU A 22 -2.73 -13.74 -23.08
N GLN A 23 -1.84 -12.93 -23.65
CA GLN A 23 -1.90 -11.47 -23.53
C GLN A 23 -3.02 -10.86 -24.39
N THR A 24 -3.29 -11.40 -25.58
CA THR A 24 -4.40 -10.96 -26.44
C THR A 24 -5.78 -11.40 -25.95
N ARG A 25 -5.88 -12.46 -25.14
CA ARG A 25 -7.14 -12.83 -24.47
C ARG A 25 -7.41 -11.99 -23.22
N LYS A 26 -6.36 -11.60 -22.49
CA LYS A 26 -6.44 -10.73 -21.30
C LYS A 26 -6.88 -9.30 -21.63
N SER A 27 -6.76 -8.86 -22.88
CA SER A 27 -7.19 -7.53 -23.32
C SER A 27 -8.69 -7.41 -23.68
N ARG A 28 -9.44 -8.51 -23.82
CA ARG A 28 -10.87 -8.49 -24.22
C ARG A 28 -11.88 -8.30 -23.09
N ILE A 29 -11.46 -8.39 -21.82
CA ILE A 29 -12.38 -8.22 -20.69
C ILE A 29 -12.47 -6.71 -20.38
N SER A 30 -13.68 -6.15 -20.37
CA SER A 30 -13.91 -4.74 -20.05
C SER A 30 -13.43 -4.41 -18.62
N SER A 31 -12.88 -3.21 -18.43
CA SER A 31 -12.35 -2.74 -17.14
C SER A 31 -13.29 -2.97 -15.94
N PRO A 32 -14.61 -2.70 -16.01
CA PRO A 32 -15.52 -2.92 -14.87
C PRO A 32 -15.71 -4.41 -14.54
N VAL A 33 -15.69 -5.30 -15.53
CA VAL A 33 -15.81 -6.75 -15.28
C VAL A 33 -14.57 -7.27 -14.54
N ARG A 34 -13.37 -6.75 -14.88
CA ARG A 34 -12.15 -7.08 -14.13
C ARG A 34 -12.22 -6.61 -12.68
N PHE A 35 -12.78 -5.42 -12.45
CA PHE A 35 -12.98 -4.90 -11.11
C PHE A 35 -13.90 -5.80 -10.26
N ILE A 36 -15.08 -6.13 -10.78
CA ILE A 36 -16.03 -7.02 -10.08
C ILE A 36 -15.36 -8.36 -9.75
N LEU A 37 -14.61 -8.90 -10.71
CA LEU A 37 -13.95 -10.18 -10.56
C LEU A 37 -12.76 -10.13 -9.57
N VAL A 38 -12.06 -9.00 -9.48
CA VAL A 38 -11.05 -8.74 -8.44
C VAL A 38 -11.69 -8.71 -7.06
N VAL A 39 -12.82 -8.01 -6.89
CA VAL A 39 -13.53 -7.96 -5.61
C VAL A 39 -14.01 -9.36 -5.21
N LEU A 40 -14.73 -10.06 -6.11
CA LEU A 40 -15.24 -11.40 -5.83
C LEU A 40 -14.12 -12.41 -5.53
N SER A 41 -13.01 -12.37 -6.27
CA SER A 41 -11.87 -13.26 -6.01
C SER A 41 -11.16 -12.92 -4.70
N SER A 42 -11.07 -11.65 -4.31
CA SER A 42 -10.52 -11.27 -3.00
C SER A 42 -11.36 -11.79 -1.84
N LEU A 43 -12.69 -11.69 -1.94
CA LEU A 43 -13.64 -12.21 -0.96
C LEU A 43 -13.58 -13.74 -0.88
N ALA A 44 -13.64 -14.42 -2.02
CA ALA A 44 -13.59 -15.88 -2.09
C ALA A 44 -12.28 -16.42 -1.52
N LEU A 45 -11.16 -15.78 -1.85
CA LEU A 45 -9.84 -16.17 -1.36
C LEU A 45 -9.70 -15.92 0.14
N SER A 46 -10.21 -14.79 0.65
CA SER A 46 -10.26 -14.51 2.09
C SER A 46 -11.06 -15.59 2.81
N SER A 47 -12.29 -15.88 2.37
CA SER A 47 -13.15 -16.90 2.99
C SER A 47 -12.51 -18.29 2.97
N GLY A 48 -11.90 -18.69 1.85
CA GLY A 48 -11.22 -19.98 1.73
C GLY A 48 -10.02 -20.11 2.66
N LEU A 49 -9.19 -19.07 2.73
CA LEU A 49 -8.02 -19.03 3.62
C LEU A 49 -8.42 -19.04 5.09
N PHE A 50 -9.43 -18.25 5.48
CA PHE A 50 -9.93 -18.27 6.87
C PHE A 50 -10.53 -19.62 7.23
N LEU A 51 -11.24 -20.29 6.32
CA LEU A 51 -11.78 -21.63 6.55
C LEU A 51 -10.66 -22.66 6.77
N LEU A 52 -9.55 -22.56 6.03
CA LEU A 52 -8.39 -23.45 6.23
C LEU A 52 -7.72 -23.25 7.59
N THR A 53 -7.68 -22.01 8.09
CA THR A 53 -7.05 -21.68 9.37
C THR A 53 -7.99 -21.78 10.57
N SER A 54 -9.29 -21.99 10.29
CA SER A 54 -10.36 -21.98 11.28
C SER A 54 -10.16 -23.00 12.40
N GLY A 55 -9.64 -24.19 12.06
CA GLY A 55 -9.43 -25.28 13.01
C GLY A 55 -8.29 -25.08 14.02
N ILE A 56 -7.43 -24.06 13.86
CA ILE A 56 -6.21 -23.90 14.67
C ILE A 56 -6.20 -22.56 15.45
N HIS A 57 -6.82 -21.51 14.91
CA HIS A 57 -6.56 -20.13 15.38
C HIS A 57 -7.80 -19.31 15.75
N LEU A 58 -9.02 -19.79 15.51
CA LEU A 58 -10.24 -18.98 15.68
C LEU A 58 -10.61 -18.66 17.13
N ASP A 59 -10.30 -19.54 18.08
CA ASP A 59 -10.71 -19.34 19.48
C ASP A 59 -10.07 -18.11 20.14
N GLU A 60 -8.84 -17.77 19.75
CA GLU A 60 -8.10 -16.62 20.32
C GLU A 60 -8.59 -15.28 19.79
N LEU A 61 -8.86 -15.18 18.48
CA LEU A 61 -9.45 -13.98 17.90
C LEU A 61 -10.89 -13.79 18.39
N ARG A 62 -11.63 -14.88 18.58
CA ARG A 62 -13.02 -14.84 19.05
C ARG A 62 -13.14 -14.28 20.46
N ALA A 63 -12.15 -14.53 21.32
CA ALA A 63 -12.13 -14.06 22.70
C ALA A 63 -12.01 -12.53 22.81
N VAL A 64 -11.33 -11.89 21.84
CA VAL A 64 -11.13 -10.43 21.79
C VAL A 64 -12.16 -9.75 20.86
N SER A 65 -12.69 -10.51 19.89
CA SER A 65 -13.61 -9.96 18.91
C SER A 65 -14.99 -9.67 19.51
N LYS A 66 -15.59 -8.55 19.11
CA LYS A 66 -17.00 -8.27 19.35
C LYS A 66 -17.86 -9.38 18.71
N PRO A 67 -18.86 -9.93 19.42
CA PRO A 67 -19.83 -10.81 18.79
C PRO A 67 -20.57 -10.02 17.70
N LEU A 68 -20.33 -10.41 16.45
CA LEU A 68 -20.92 -9.81 15.25
C LEU A 68 -22.35 -10.36 15.09
N ASP A 69 -23.25 -9.93 15.96
CA ASP A 69 -24.63 -10.42 15.97
C ASP A 69 -25.53 -9.63 15.00
N SER A 70 -25.07 -8.45 14.57
CA SER A 70 -25.81 -7.58 13.66
C SER A 70 -25.36 -7.76 12.21
N PRO A 71 -26.27 -8.08 11.27
CA PRO A 71 -25.94 -8.22 9.85
C PRO A 71 -25.41 -6.92 9.25
N TRP A 72 -25.74 -5.76 9.83
CA TRP A 72 -25.21 -4.46 9.42
C TRP A 72 -23.72 -4.29 9.74
N GLU A 73 -23.23 -4.88 10.83
CA GLU A 73 -21.81 -4.82 11.20
C GLU A 73 -20.97 -5.69 10.26
N ILE A 74 -21.46 -6.89 9.94
CA ILE A 74 -20.85 -7.80 8.96
C ILE A 74 -20.86 -7.14 7.56
N GLY A 75 -22.01 -6.57 7.18
CA GLY A 75 -22.16 -5.86 5.90
C GLY A 75 -21.24 -4.63 5.81
N GLY A 76 -21.06 -3.89 6.90
CA GLY A 76 -20.17 -2.74 6.97
C GLY A 76 -18.71 -3.11 6.79
N LEU A 77 -18.23 -4.15 7.48
CA LEU A 77 -16.86 -4.65 7.33
C LEU A 77 -16.60 -5.18 5.91
N LEU A 78 -17.60 -5.87 5.32
CA LEU A 78 -17.52 -6.36 3.94
C LEU A 78 -17.51 -5.22 2.92
N ALA A 79 -18.35 -4.21 3.12
CA ALA A 79 -18.40 -3.02 2.28
C ALA A 79 -17.09 -2.24 2.35
N TRP A 80 -16.52 -2.08 3.55
CA TRP A 80 -15.21 -1.45 3.74
C TRP A 80 -14.11 -2.19 2.97
N ARG A 81 -14.12 -3.52 3.00
CA ARG A 81 -13.18 -4.33 2.22
C ARG A 81 -13.28 -4.07 0.72
N ALA A 82 -14.50 -3.93 0.20
CA ALA A 82 -14.72 -3.56 -1.19
C ALA A 82 -14.26 -2.13 -1.50
N VAL A 83 -14.36 -1.20 -0.55
CA VAL A 83 -13.83 0.17 -0.68
C VAL A 83 -12.31 0.18 -0.77
N GLU A 84 -11.60 -0.57 0.08
CA GLU A 84 -10.13 -0.66 0.05
C GLU A 84 -9.64 -1.18 -1.31
N VAL A 85 -10.24 -2.28 -1.78
CA VAL A 85 -9.94 -2.89 -3.09
C VAL A 85 -10.36 -1.97 -4.25
N GLY A 86 -11.52 -1.33 -4.13
CA GLY A 86 -12.06 -0.35 -5.07
C GLY A 86 -11.13 0.84 -5.28
N LEU A 87 -10.65 1.41 -4.19
CA LEU A 87 -9.79 2.57 -4.23
C LEU A 87 -8.42 2.23 -4.84
N ALA A 88 -7.82 1.09 -4.46
CA ALA A 88 -6.61 0.59 -5.10
C ALA A 88 -6.79 0.37 -6.62
N TRP A 89 -7.97 -0.11 -7.04
CA TRP A 89 -8.28 -0.27 -8.45
C TRP A 89 -8.38 1.08 -9.16
N ILE A 90 -9.17 2.03 -8.64
CA ILE A 90 -9.38 3.36 -9.23
C ILE A 90 -8.06 4.14 -9.33
N LEU A 91 -7.20 4.05 -8.31
CA LEU A 91 -5.91 4.74 -8.26
C LEU A 91 -4.81 4.11 -9.12
N GLY A 92 -5.11 3.01 -9.82
CA GLY A 92 -4.16 2.42 -10.77
C GLY A 92 -3.04 1.61 -10.13
N TYR A 93 -3.13 1.25 -8.84
CA TYR A 93 -2.10 0.49 -8.13
C TYR A 93 -1.90 -0.91 -8.73
N ASP A 94 -0.65 -1.33 -8.87
CA ASP A 94 -0.30 -2.69 -9.28
C ASP A 94 -0.32 -3.66 -8.08
N GLY A 95 -0.09 -4.95 -8.31
CA GLY A 95 -0.12 -5.93 -7.21
C GLY A 95 0.88 -5.63 -6.08
N ARG A 96 2.04 -5.05 -6.40
CA ARG A 96 3.08 -4.76 -5.42
C ARG A 96 2.76 -3.49 -4.62
N ASP A 97 2.24 -2.47 -5.30
CA ASP A 97 1.65 -1.28 -4.67
C ASP A 97 0.51 -1.67 -3.73
N VAL A 98 -0.39 -2.56 -4.14
CA VAL A 98 -1.50 -3.04 -3.31
C VAL A 98 -1.00 -3.79 -2.09
N LEU A 99 0.03 -4.63 -2.23
CA LEU A 99 0.62 -5.32 -1.10
C LEU A 99 1.13 -4.33 -0.05
N SER A 100 1.97 -3.38 -0.47
CA SER A 100 2.56 -2.38 0.42
C SER A 100 1.51 -1.44 1.01
N PHE A 101 0.48 -1.08 0.23
CA PHE A 101 -0.63 -0.24 0.67
C PHE A 101 -1.51 -0.92 1.72
N ILE A 102 -1.95 -2.16 1.46
CA ILE A 102 -2.75 -2.94 2.42
C ILE A 102 -1.92 -3.28 3.65
N PHE A 103 -0.61 -3.55 3.50
CA PHE A 103 0.30 -3.71 4.62
C PHE A 103 0.26 -2.48 5.53
N LEU A 104 0.58 -1.30 5.02
CA LEU A 104 0.61 -0.09 5.84
C LEU A 104 -0.77 0.24 6.45
N THR A 105 -1.85 -0.02 5.71
CA THR A 105 -3.22 0.30 6.14
C THR A 105 -3.69 -0.56 7.31
N HIS A 106 -3.35 -1.85 7.35
CA HIS A 106 -3.76 -2.77 8.42
C HIS A 106 -2.73 -2.92 9.54
N LEU A 107 -1.49 -2.46 9.34
CA LEU A 107 -0.43 -2.53 10.33
C LEU A 107 -0.83 -1.96 11.71
N PRO A 108 -1.50 -0.81 11.84
CA PRO A 108 -1.92 -0.28 13.14
C PRO A 108 -2.83 -1.26 13.90
N THR A 109 -3.78 -1.87 13.21
CA THR A 109 -4.73 -2.82 13.82
C THR A 109 -3.97 -4.03 14.37
N TYR A 110 -3.16 -4.69 13.55
CA TYR A 110 -2.46 -5.90 13.97
C TYR A 110 -1.37 -5.64 15.00
N THR A 111 -0.70 -4.48 14.96
CA THR A 111 0.28 -4.09 15.99
C THR A 111 -0.40 -3.82 17.33
N LEU A 112 -1.59 -3.23 17.34
CA LEU A 112 -2.37 -3.05 18.57
C LEU A 112 -2.81 -4.39 19.16
N LEU A 113 -3.34 -5.30 18.33
CA LEU A 113 -3.71 -6.65 18.77
C LEU A 113 -2.50 -7.42 19.32
N SER A 114 -1.35 -7.33 18.66
CA SER A 114 -0.14 -8.08 19.06
C SER A 114 0.51 -7.52 20.31
N SER A 115 0.47 -6.20 20.51
CA SER A 115 1.21 -5.54 21.59
C SER A 115 0.40 -5.46 22.87
N PHE A 116 -0.92 -5.28 22.77
CA PHE A 116 -1.76 -4.98 23.92
C PHE A 116 -2.71 -6.13 24.28
N TYR A 117 -3.24 -6.88 23.29
CA TYR A 117 -4.28 -7.89 23.52
C TYR A 117 -3.78 -9.32 23.78
N LYS A 118 -2.47 -9.52 23.95
CA LYS A 118 -1.85 -10.83 24.28
C LYS A 118 -2.29 -12.00 23.37
N ILE A 119 -2.70 -11.71 22.13
CA ILE A 119 -3.01 -12.75 21.14
C ILE A 119 -1.69 -13.34 20.64
N ARG A 120 -1.65 -14.66 20.38
CA ARG A 120 -0.43 -15.30 19.89
C ARG A 120 0.04 -14.63 18.59
N PRO A 121 1.34 -14.25 18.49
CA PRO A 121 1.87 -13.61 17.29
C PRO A 121 1.68 -14.44 16.01
N THR A 122 1.66 -15.77 16.13
CA THR A 122 1.39 -16.68 15.01
C THR A 122 -0.01 -16.51 14.45
N THR A 123 -1.01 -16.44 15.32
CA THR A 123 -2.42 -16.22 14.96
C THR A 123 -2.60 -14.88 14.23
N ILE A 124 -1.99 -13.82 14.76
CA ILE A 124 -1.99 -12.49 14.14
C ILE A 124 -1.29 -12.51 12.79
N LEU A 125 -0.10 -13.12 12.71
CA LEU A 125 0.69 -13.16 11.48
C LEU A 125 -0.05 -13.91 10.37
N VAL A 126 -0.71 -15.03 10.70
CA VAL A 126 -1.53 -15.80 9.76
C VAL A 126 -2.73 -14.97 9.30
N ALA A 127 -3.50 -14.39 10.23
CA ALA A 127 -4.64 -13.55 9.87
C ALA A 127 -4.22 -12.36 8.99
N TYR A 128 -3.09 -11.74 9.31
CA TYR A 128 -2.55 -10.63 8.55
C TYR A 128 -2.07 -11.07 7.15
N ALA A 129 -1.36 -12.20 7.05
CA ALA A 129 -0.96 -12.78 5.78
C ALA A 129 -2.17 -13.09 4.89
N ILE A 130 -3.24 -13.65 5.46
CA ILE A 130 -4.49 -13.90 4.73
C ILE A 130 -5.05 -12.59 4.18
N THR A 131 -5.13 -11.54 5.00
CA THR A 131 -5.59 -10.21 4.59
C THR A 131 -4.74 -9.63 3.45
N LEU A 132 -3.42 -9.81 3.50
CA LEU A 132 -2.51 -9.32 2.47
C LEU A 132 -2.66 -10.08 1.15
N PHE A 133 -2.60 -11.42 1.21
CA PHE A 133 -2.64 -12.26 0.02
C PHE A 133 -4.02 -12.27 -0.63
N SER A 134 -5.09 -12.28 0.15
CA SER A 134 -6.46 -12.20 -0.37
C SER A 134 -6.70 -10.94 -1.19
N ASN A 135 -6.14 -9.80 -0.78
CA ASN A 135 -6.25 -8.55 -1.52
C ASN A 135 -5.27 -8.44 -2.67
N THR A 136 -4.05 -8.96 -2.52
CA THR A 136 -2.98 -8.74 -3.49
C THR A 136 -3.06 -9.67 -4.68
N ILE A 137 -3.34 -10.96 -4.45
CA ILE A 137 -3.33 -12.00 -5.48
C ILE A 137 -4.26 -11.66 -6.67
N PRO A 138 -5.50 -11.20 -6.44
CA PRO A 138 -6.37 -10.75 -7.52
C PRO A 138 -5.73 -9.68 -8.43
N PHE A 139 -5.01 -8.71 -7.86
CA PHE A 139 -4.37 -7.66 -8.67
C PHE A 139 -3.22 -8.19 -9.52
N VAL A 140 -2.43 -9.13 -8.99
CA VAL A 140 -1.37 -9.80 -9.74
C VAL A 140 -1.95 -10.55 -10.96
N PHE A 141 -3.11 -11.17 -10.80
CA PHE A 141 -3.77 -11.88 -11.91
C PHE A 141 -4.48 -10.94 -12.89
N PHE A 142 -5.18 -9.90 -12.43
CA PHE A 142 -6.07 -9.09 -13.27
C PHE A 142 -5.48 -7.77 -13.76
N ARG A 143 -4.36 -7.32 -13.19
CA ARG A 143 -3.69 -6.06 -13.57
C ARG A 143 -2.23 -6.30 -13.98
N PRO A 144 -1.74 -5.66 -15.05
CA PRO A 144 -0.31 -5.67 -15.38
C PRO A 144 0.52 -4.98 -14.28
N SER A 145 1.73 -5.48 -14.02
CA SER A 145 2.69 -4.83 -13.13
C SER A 145 3.12 -3.46 -13.68
N ALA A 146 3.30 -2.48 -12.80
CA ALA A 146 3.80 -1.17 -13.19
C ALA A 146 5.26 -1.29 -13.68
N SER A 147 5.64 -0.46 -14.64
CA SER A 147 7.00 -0.46 -15.22
C SER A 147 8.09 -0.23 -14.17
N VAL A 148 7.77 0.51 -13.10
CA VAL A 148 8.67 0.78 -11.96
C VAL A 148 9.01 -0.50 -11.19
N HIS A 149 8.11 -1.48 -11.15
CA HIS A 149 8.32 -2.76 -10.45
C HIS A 149 8.81 -3.89 -11.36
N ASP A 150 8.75 -3.73 -12.69
CA ASP A 150 9.32 -4.65 -13.68
C ASP A 150 10.39 -3.92 -14.52
N LEU A 151 11.43 -3.42 -13.85
CA LEU A 151 12.54 -2.71 -14.50
C LEU A 151 13.22 -3.56 -15.58
N ALA A 152 13.23 -4.89 -15.43
CA ALA A 152 13.85 -5.80 -16.38
C ALA A 152 13.16 -5.78 -17.75
N ARG A 153 11.82 -5.63 -17.79
CA ARG A 153 11.04 -5.57 -19.03
C ARG A 153 10.65 -4.15 -19.45
N ALA A 154 10.80 -3.17 -18.57
CA ALA A 154 10.47 -1.78 -18.86
C ALA A 154 11.49 -1.14 -19.84
N PRO A 155 11.02 -0.40 -20.87
CA PRO A 155 11.90 0.38 -21.72
C PRO A 155 12.59 1.48 -20.90
N SER A 156 13.81 1.84 -21.27
CA SER A 156 14.65 2.81 -20.54
C SER A 156 14.02 4.20 -20.38
N SER A 157 13.07 4.57 -21.25
CA SER A 157 12.33 5.83 -21.18
C SER A 157 11.08 5.81 -20.29
N ALA A 158 10.62 4.63 -19.85
CA ALA A 158 9.39 4.50 -19.06
C ALA A 158 9.60 4.66 -17.55
N VAL A 159 10.85 4.67 -17.07
CA VAL A 159 11.16 4.80 -15.65
C VAL A 159 12.35 5.74 -15.47
N SER A 160 12.14 6.87 -14.80
CA SER A 160 13.24 7.75 -14.41
C SER A 160 14.06 7.13 -13.29
N ASN A 161 15.28 7.62 -13.09
CA ASN A 161 16.12 7.30 -11.94
C ASN A 161 16.34 5.79 -11.72
N ARG A 162 16.32 5.01 -12.81
CA ARG A 162 16.43 3.55 -12.78
C ARG A 162 17.68 3.06 -12.04
N ASN A 163 18.80 3.78 -12.17
CA ASN A 163 20.04 3.44 -11.46
C ASN A 163 19.86 3.53 -9.94
N ILE A 164 19.12 4.52 -9.46
CA ILE A 164 18.85 4.75 -8.03
C ILE A 164 17.85 3.74 -7.49
N LEU A 165 16.85 3.38 -8.29
CA LEU A 165 15.89 2.33 -7.95
C LEU A 165 16.52 0.93 -7.88
N GLN A 166 17.59 0.68 -8.64
CA GLN A 166 18.35 -0.58 -8.60
C GLN A 166 19.45 -0.58 -7.54
N ASP A 167 19.81 0.59 -7.00
CA ASP A 167 20.87 0.73 -6.04
C ASP A 167 20.47 0.17 -4.66
N ARG A 168 21.16 -0.90 -4.25
CA ARG A 168 20.92 -1.58 -2.98
C ARG A 168 21.17 -0.67 -1.76
N PRO A 169 22.28 0.09 -1.67
CA PRO A 169 22.47 1.01 -0.55
C PRO A 169 21.35 2.04 -0.45
N THR A 170 20.93 2.67 -1.55
CA THR A 170 19.79 3.60 -1.52
C THR A 170 18.52 2.93 -1.00
N ALA A 171 18.22 1.71 -1.43
CA ALA A 171 17.08 0.95 -0.91
C ALA A 171 17.19 0.65 0.59
N ILE A 172 18.40 0.36 1.09
CA ILE A 172 18.64 0.12 2.52
C ILE A 172 18.48 1.42 3.32
N TYR A 173 19.11 2.51 2.91
CA TYR A 173 19.06 3.79 3.62
C TYR A 173 17.63 4.35 3.69
N THR A 174 16.88 4.30 2.59
CA THR A 174 15.48 4.75 2.56
C THR A 174 14.56 3.88 3.42
N THR A 175 14.81 2.56 3.47
CA THR A 175 14.07 1.63 4.36
C THR A 175 14.39 1.92 5.83
N ILE A 176 15.66 2.09 6.18
CA ILE A 176 16.09 2.42 7.55
C ILE A 176 15.56 3.78 7.98
N ALA A 177 15.59 4.78 7.10
CA ALA A 177 15.05 6.11 7.37
C ALA A 177 13.54 6.04 7.66
N ALA A 178 12.77 5.36 6.80
CA ALA A 178 11.33 5.19 7.04
C ALA A 178 11.03 4.42 8.33
N THR A 179 11.80 3.35 8.60
CA THR A 179 11.66 2.55 9.84
C THR A 179 11.95 3.41 11.07
N SER A 180 13.00 4.24 11.01
CA SER A 180 13.38 5.15 12.10
C SER A 180 12.27 6.16 12.38
N ILE A 181 11.62 6.71 11.35
CA ILE A 181 10.51 7.65 11.52
C ILE A 181 9.33 6.98 12.21
N PHE A 182 8.91 5.79 11.78
CA PHE A 182 7.85 5.03 12.46
C PHE A 182 8.20 4.72 13.92
N THR A 183 9.44 4.29 14.15
CA THR A 183 9.95 3.95 15.49
C THR A 183 9.92 5.15 16.41
N VAL A 184 10.46 6.30 15.97
CA VAL A 184 10.51 7.54 16.76
C VAL A 184 9.10 8.09 17.01
N ALA A 185 8.23 8.08 16.00
CA ALA A 185 6.85 8.56 16.15
C ALA A 185 6.04 7.73 17.16
N LEU A 186 6.17 6.41 17.13
CA LEU A 186 5.54 5.51 18.10
C LEU A 186 6.17 5.65 19.49
N TYR A 187 7.50 5.71 19.58
CA TYR A 187 8.20 5.90 20.86
C TYR A 187 7.79 7.20 21.55
N ILE A 188 7.77 8.32 20.82
CA ILE A 188 7.33 9.62 21.36
C ILE A 188 5.87 9.52 21.81
N SER A 189 5.00 8.90 21.00
CA SER A 189 3.59 8.72 21.36
C SER A 189 3.43 7.89 22.63
N TYR A 190 4.16 6.78 22.77
CA TYR A 190 4.19 5.96 23.98
C TYR A 190 4.73 6.68 25.20
N ALA A 191 5.72 7.56 25.04
CA ALA A 191 6.31 8.30 26.15
C ALA A 191 5.44 9.46 26.66
N THR A 192 4.49 9.96 25.86
CA THR A 192 3.83 11.26 26.12
C THR A 192 2.34 11.14 26.42
N TRP A 193 1.53 10.66 25.49
CA TRP A 193 0.07 10.80 25.57
C TRP A 193 -0.70 9.53 25.22
N LEU A 194 -0.13 8.64 24.41
CA LEU A 194 -0.82 7.46 23.91
C LEU A 194 -1.20 6.44 25.00
N PRO A 195 -0.39 6.19 26.06
CA PRO A 195 -0.79 5.25 27.11
C PRO A 195 -2.07 5.68 27.84
N ALA A 196 -2.23 6.98 28.09
CA ALA A 196 -3.44 7.53 28.69
C ALA A 196 -4.65 7.30 27.78
N GLN A 197 -4.50 7.53 26.47
CA GLN A 197 -5.56 7.27 25.50
C GLN A 197 -5.92 5.78 25.41
N LEU A 198 -4.93 4.89 25.45
CA LEU A 198 -5.17 3.45 25.42
C LEU A 198 -6.03 3.00 26.62
N VAL A 199 -5.69 3.46 27.83
CA VAL A 199 -6.43 3.09 29.04
C VAL A 199 -7.84 3.71 29.09
N LEU A 200 -8.01 4.93 28.59
CA LEU A 200 -9.30 5.63 28.63
C LEU A 200 -10.29 5.12 27.58
N HIS A 201 -9.81 4.68 26.42
CA HIS A 201 -10.64 4.48 25.23
C HIS A 201 -10.75 3.03 24.74
N PHE A 202 -9.99 2.10 25.35
CA PHE A 202 -10.06 0.68 25.07
C PHE A 202 -10.32 -0.10 26.37
N GLU A 203 -11.40 -0.87 26.39
CA GLU A 203 -11.73 -1.70 27.53
C GLU A 203 -10.88 -2.99 27.59
N ASN A 204 -10.57 -3.43 28.81
CA ASN A 204 -9.94 -4.73 29.10
C ASN A 204 -8.58 -4.97 28.42
N ILE A 205 -7.73 -3.95 28.25
CA ILE A 205 -6.36 -4.16 27.76
C ILE A 205 -5.59 -5.11 28.71
N PRO A 206 -5.19 -6.31 28.25
CA PRO A 206 -4.48 -7.29 29.07
C PRO A 206 -3.04 -6.93 29.44
N ASP A 207 -2.40 -6.04 28.68
CA ASP A 207 -0.99 -5.69 28.86
C ASP A 207 -0.68 -4.28 28.38
N ILE A 208 0.03 -3.50 29.21
CA ILE A 208 0.57 -2.17 28.86
C ILE A 208 2.09 -2.10 29.08
N SER A 209 2.75 -3.25 29.26
CA SER A 209 4.19 -3.30 29.51
C SER A 209 5.01 -2.64 28.39
N LEU A 210 4.56 -2.74 27.14
CA LEU A 210 5.23 -2.15 25.98
C LEU A 210 5.31 -0.61 26.05
N THR A 211 4.33 0.05 26.65
CA THR A 211 4.37 1.52 26.84
C THR A 211 5.29 1.94 27.97
N HIS A 212 5.64 1.02 28.87
CA HIS A 212 6.51 1.26 30.04
C HIS A 212 7.91 0.66 29.91
N ALA A 213 8.23 0.02 28.78
CA ALA A 213 9.56 -0.55 28.52
C ALA A 213 10.69 0.50 28.46
N GLY A 214 10.33 1.78 28.33
CA GLY A 214 11.28 2.89 28.25
C GLY A 214 12.23 2.75 27.05
N PRO A 215 13.46 3.33 27.13
CA PRO A 215 14.43 3.25 26.04
C PRO A 215 14.85 1.81 25.66
N ALA A 216 14.72 0.85 26.57
CA ALA A 216 15.07 -0.55 26.33
C ALA A 216 14.15 -1.24 25.30
N GLY A 217 12.93 -0.73 25.11
CA GLY A 217 12.00 -1.23 24.08
C GLY A 217 12.31 -0.76 22.66
N LEU A 218 13.16 0.27 22.50
CA LEU A 218 13.40 0.92 21.21
C LEU A 218 14.01 -0.03 20.16
N PRO A 219 15.05 -0.85 20.46
CA PRO A 219 15.59 -1.78 19.47
C PRO A 219 14.54 -2.79 18.99
N VAL A 220 13.74 -3.34 19.90
CA VAL A 220 12.68 -4.30 19.56
C VAL A 220 11.62 -3.63 18.67
N LEU A 221 11.20 -2.41 19.00
CA LEU A 221 10.28 -1.61 18.21
C LEU A 221 10.84 -1.39 16.79
N PHE A 222 12.11 -0.97 16.68
CA PHE A 222 12.77 -0.73 15.41
C PHE A 222 12.80 -1.97 14.52
N PHE A 223 13.26 -3.11 15.04
CA PHE A 223 13.32 -4.34 14.25
C PHE A 223 11.93 -4.86 13.84
N SER A 224 10.91 -4.65 14.69
CA SER A 224 9.52 -5.02 14.37
C SER A 224 8.92 -4.19 13.22
N LEU A 225 9.39 -2.95 13.05
CA LEU A 225 8.90 -1.99 12.06
C LEU A 225 9.68 -2.01 10.75
N LEU A 226 10.73 -2.83 10.63
CA LEU A 226 11.48 -2.98 9.38
C LEU A 226 10.60 -3.34 8.16
N PRO A 227 9.63 -4.27 8.27
CA PRO A 227 8.70 -4.54 7.16
C PRO A 227 7.84 -3.32 6.79
N ALA A 228 7.49 -2.48 7.77
CA ALA A 228 6.74 -1.25 7.56
C ALA A 228 7.57 -0.20 6.82
N GLY A 229 8.83 -0.01 7.21
CA GLY A 229 9.75 0.87 6.49
C GLY A 229 9.98 0.41 5.04
N TRP A 230 10.09 -0.90 4.82
CA TRP A 230 10.23 -1.46 3.48
C TRP A 230 8.99 -1.20 2.62
N ALA A 231 7.80 -1.46 3.15
CA ALA A 231 6.53 -1.20 2.47
C ALA A 231 6.34 0.29 2.17
N ALA A 232 6.68 1.18 3.11
CA ALA A 232 6.60 2.63 2.90
C ALA A 232 7.57 3.12 1.82
N LYS A 233 8.80 2.62 1.79
CA LYS A 233 9.74 2.90 0.69
C LYS A 233 9.18 2.42 -0.64
N ASP A 234 8.71 1.18 -0.70
CA ASP A 234 8.21 0.58 -1.94
C ASP A 234 6.97 1.32 -2.47
N PHE A 235 6.07 1.75 -1.58
CA PHE A 235 4.84 2.44 -1.98
C PHE A 235 5.01 3.93 -2.26
N LEU A 236 5.84 4.64 -1.49
CA LEU A 236 5.99 6.10 -1.58
C LEU A 236 7.18 6.51 -2.44
N PHE A 237 8.38 6.01 -2.14
CA PHE A 237 9.63 6.43 -2.79
C PHE A 237 9.80 5.81 -4.18
N VAL A 238 9.64 4.49 -4.30
CA VAL A 238 9.86 3.80 -5.59
C VAL A 238 8.89 4.33 -6.65
N SER A 239 7.63 4.51 -6.29
CA SER A 239 6.60 4.95 -7.22
C SER A 239 6.68 6.42 -7.65
N SER A 240 7.28 7.29 -6.83
CA SER A 240 7.50 8.71 -7.16
C SER A 240 8.80 8.92 -7.92
N ALA A 241 9.90 8.30 -7.48
CA ALA A 241 11.19 8.34 -8.17
C ALA A 241 11.15 7.66 -9.56
N GLY A 242 10.24 6.70 -9.76
CA GLY A 242 10.05 6.02 -11.04
C GLY A 242 9.27 6.81 -12.10
N VAL A 243 8.67 7.96 -11.75
CA VAL A 243 7.92 8.79 -12.70
C VAL A 243 8.87 9.30 -13.79
N PRO A 244 8.58 9.08 -15.09
CA PRO A 244 9.41 9.60 -16.17
C PRO A 244 9.64 11.11 -16.02
N SER A 245 10.89 11.54 -16.12
CA SER A 245 11.18 12.95 -16.33
C SER A 245 10.60 13.33 -17.68
N VAL A 246 9.51 14.11 -17.66
CA VAL A 246 9.12 14.85 -18.84
C VAL A 246 10.27 15.81 -19.04
N SER A 247 11.14 15.51 -20.01
CA SER A 247 12.13 16.44 -20.50
C SER A 247 11.47 17.80 -20.64
N ASP A 248 12.11 18.86 -20.15
CA ASP A 248 11.76 20.26 -20.40
C ASP A 248 11.76 20.64 -21.91
N SER A 249 11.61 19.68 -22.82
CA SER A 249 11.29 19.89 -24.22
C SER A 249 9.78 20.09 -24.38
N GLY A 250 9.34 21.29 -24.03
CA GLY A 250 7.98 21.74 -24.31
C GLY A 250 7.28 22.29 -23.09
N SER A 251 7.84 23.35 -22.51
CA SER A 251 6.96 24.48 -22.17
C SER A 251 6.22 24.86 -23.45
N GLU A 252 5.09 24.20 -23.72
CA GLU A 252 4.05 24.78 -24.54
C GLU A 252 3.69 26.07 -23.83
N LYS A 253 4.34 27.14 -24.33
CA LYS A 253 4.03 28.53 -24.14
C LYS A 253 2.56 28.67 -23.80
N SER A 254 2.30 29.05 -22.55
CA SER A 254 1.44 30.20 -22.24
C SER A 254 0.40 30.54 -23.32
N ARG A 255 -0.55 29.64 -23.56
CA ARG A 255 -1.85 30.05 -24.09
C ARG A 255 -2.74 30.22 -22.87
N SER A 256 -2.87 31.48 -22.46
CA SER A 256 -4.02 31.93 -21.68
C SER A 256 -5.27 31.54 -22.48
N GLN A 257 -5.88 30.39 -22.15
CA GLN A 257 -7.21 30.09 -22.65
C GLN A 257 -8.16 31.04 -21.91
N GLN A 258 -8.42 32.18 -22.55
CA GLN A 258 -9.42 33.15 -22.13
C GLN A 258 -10.76 32.40 -22.04
N GLY A 259 -11.22 32.09 -20.82
CA GLY A 259 -12.43 31.30 -20.56
C GLY A 259 -12.28 30.08 -19.65
N GLU A 260 -11.10 29.83 -19.08
CA GLU A 260 -10.91 28.71 -18.14
C GLU A 260 -11.65 28.91 -16.82
N TYR A 261 -12.36 27.87 -16.36
CA TYR A 261 -12.99 27.84 -15.05
C TYR A 261 -11.96 28.15 -13.95
N LEU A 262 -12.37 28.90 -12.92
CA LEU A 262 -11.51 29.23 -11.76
C LEU A 262 -10.88 27.99 -11.12
N ALA A 263 -11.60 26.87 -11.10
CA ALA A 263 -11.08 25.59 -10.62
C ALA A 263 -9.90 25.06 -11.47
N CYS A 264 -9.97 25.19 -12.80
CA CYS A 264 -8.88 24.80 -13.70
C CYS A 264 -7.68 25.75 -13.56
N ALA A 265 -7.93 27.06 -13.41
CA ALA A 265 -6.87 28.04 -13.19
C ALA A 265 -6.16 27.85 -11.84
N LEU A 266 -6.92 27.59 -10.77
CA LEU A 266 -6.38 27.27 -9.45
C LEU A 266 -5.64 25.94 -9.46
N TYR A 267 -6.23 24.88 -10.03
CA TYR A 267 -5.57 23.58 -10.18
C TYR A 267 -4.26 23.72 -10.94
N ARG A 268 -4.23 24.46 -12.06
CA ARG A 268 -3.02 24.72 -12.83
C ARG A 268 -1.96 25.47 -12.02
N LYS A 269 -2.36 26.49 -11.26
CA LYS A 269 -1.45 27.33 -10.47
C LYS A 269 -0.90 26.64 -9.23
N THR A 270 -1.65 25.71 -8.62
CA THR A 270 -1.23 24.98 -7.41
C THR A 270 -0.73 23.58 -7.75
N TRP A 271 -1.62 22.67 -8.11
CA TRP A 271 -1.32 21.26 -8.34
C TRP A 271 -0.58 21.03 -9.67
N GLY A 272 -0.98 21.75 -10.71
CA GLY A 272 -0.43 21.72 -12.06
C GLY A 272 0.95 22.35 -12.20
N ALA A 273 1.42 23.08 -11.20
CA ALA A 273 2.76 23.65 -11.13
C ALA A 273 3.77 22.73 -10.44
N LEU A 274 3.31 21.75 -9.66
CA LEU A 274 4.19 20.80 -8.95
C LEU A 274 4.85 19.82 -9.94
N PRO A 275 6.09 19.36 -9.70
CA PRO A 275 6.70 18.32 -10.51
C PRO A 275 5.89 17.02 -10.42
N ALA A 276 5.87 16.23 -11.50
CA ALA A 276 5.06 15.01 -11.59
C ALA A 276 5.37 14.00 -10.47
N LYS A 277 6.66 13.86 -10.11
CA LYS A 277 7.12 13.04 -8.98
C LYS A 277 6.49 13.48 -7.64
N ALA A 278 6.47 14.78 -7.35
CA ALA A 278 5.88 15.32 -6.13
C ALA A 278 4.36 15.12 -6.07
N ARG A 279 3.65 15.24 -7.20
CA ARG A 279 2.20 14.97 -7.22
C ARG A 279 1.88 13.52 -6.88
N VAL A 280 2.61 12.57 -7.46
CA VAL A 280 2.43 11.14 -7.16
C VAL A 280 2.74 10.85 -5.70
N LEU A 281 3.83 11.42 -5.18
CA LEU A 281 4.21 11.28 -3.78
C LEU A 281 3.13 11.84 -2.84
N ILE A 282 2.67 13.07 -3.05
CA ILE A 282 1.64 13.71 -2.22
C ILE A 282 0.32 12.95 -2.30
N GLN A 283 -0.10 12.53 -3.51
CA GLN A 283 -1.32 11.75 -3.69
C GLN A 283 -1.27 10.44 -2.90
N ARG A 284 -0.19 9.67 -3.04
CA ARG A 284 -0.01 8.39 -2.34
C ARG A 284 0.12 8.58 -0.83
N MET A 285 0.84 9.61 -0.39
CA MET A 285 0.99 9.99 1.01
C MET A 285 -0.36 10.32 1.66
N ILE A 286 -1.15 11.22 1.06
CA ILE A 286 -2.46 11.62 1.60
C ILE A 286 -3.44 10.44 1.58
N THR A 287 -3.44 9.68 0.48
CA THR A 287 -4.28 8.48 0.35
C THR A 287 -3.96 7.50 1.47
N SER A 288 -2.69 7.08 1.61
CA SER A 288 -2.28 6.15 2.68
C SER A 288 -2.60 6.67 4.07
N ALA A 289 -2.27 7.92 4.39
CA ALA A 289 -2.57 8.49 5.70
C ALA A 289 -4.08 8.44 6.00
N THR A 290 -4.91 8.76 5.02
CA THR A 290 -6.38 8.75 5.18
C THR A 290 -6.91 7.33 5.38
N LEU A 291 -6.48 6.37 4.57
CA LEU A 291 -6.95 4.98 4.73
C LEU A 291 -6.39 4.32 5.99
N ILE A 292 -5.17 4.65 6.42
CA ILE A 292 -4.64 4.18 7.70
C ILE A 292 -5.60 4.56 8.83
N VAL A 293 -6.00 5.83 8.94
CA VAL A 293 -6.95 6.27 9.99
C VAL A 293 -8.30 5.60 9.81
N ALA A 294 -8.89 5.67 8.61
CA ALA A 294 -10.23 5.17 8.38
C ALA A 294 -10.33 3.66 8.58
N SER A 295 -9.36 2.89 8.09
CA SER A 295 -9.30 1.45 8.24
C SER A 295 -9.03 1.05 9.69
N THR A 296 -8.20 1.81 10.41
CA THR A 296 -8.00 1.62 11.86
C THR A 296 -9.31 1.83 12.63
N ILE A 297 -10.08 2.87 12.33
CA ILE A 297 -11.38 3.13 12.98
C ILE A 297 -12.36 1.99 12.69
N VAL A 298 -12.55 1.66 11.41
CA VAL A 298 -13.51 0.63 10.99
C VAL A 298 -13.15 -0.73 11.57
N GLN A 299 -11.87 -1.11 11.56
CA GLN A 299 -11.43 -2.37 12.12
C GLN A 299 -11.51 -2.39 13.64
N LEU A 300 -10.99 -1.39 14.36
CA LEU A 300 -10.97 -1.44 15.82
C LEU A 300 -12.37 -1.34 16.41
N VAL A 301 -13.19 -0.41 15.94
CA VAL A 301 -14.57 -0.23 16.44
C VAL A 301 -15.48 -1.37 15.98
N GLY A 302 -15.27 -1.89 14.77
CA GLY A 302 -16.06 -2.98 14.21
C GLY A 302 -15.68 -4.36 14.72
N THR A 303 -14.42 -4.57 15.17
CA THR A 303 -13.94 -5.90 15.55
C THR A 303 -13.59 -6.05 17.01
N ILE A 304 -13.17 -5.02 17.75
CA ILE A 304 -12.79 -5.13 19.16
C ILE A 304 -13.96 -4.72 20.06
N LYS A 305 -14.28 -5.57 21.04
CA LYS A 305 -15.31 -5.25 22.04
C LYS A 305 -14.82 -4.10 22.95
N GLY A 306 -15.60 -3.03 23.05
CA GLY A 306 -15.29 -1.89 23.94
C GLY A 306 -14.22 -0.94 23.41
N ALA A 307 -13.90 -0.98 22.12
CA ALA A 307 -13.07 0.05 21.48
C ALA A 307 -13.91 1.28 21.13
N SER A 308 -13.51 2.45 21.62
CA SER A 308 -14.15 3.72 21.24
C SER A 308 -13.56 4.31 19.96
N VAL A 309 -14.36 5.12 19.26
CA VAL A 309 -13.95 5.82 18.03
C VAL A 309 -12.78 6.77 18.30
N GLU A 310 -12.78 7.43 19.46
CA GLU A 310 -11.75 8.38 19.88
C GLU A 310 -10.40 7.68 20.05
N GLY A 311 -10.34 6.55 20.76
CA GLY A 311 -9.12 5.76 20.90
C GLY A 311 -8.61 5.19 19.58
N ALA A 312 -9.51 4.70 18.72
CA ALA A 312 -9.15 4.19 17.41
C ALA A 312 -8.59 5.30 16.49
N THR A 313 -9.18 6.50 16.57
CA THR A 313 -8.71 7.68 15.82
C THR A 313 -7.35 8.13 16.34
N ALA A 314 -7.18 8.24 17.65
CA ALA A 314 -5.92 8.58 18.30
C ALA A 314 -4.79 7.61 17.88
N TRP A 315 -5.07 6.30 17.94
CA TRP A 315 -4.11 5.28 17.54
C TRP A 315 -3.77 5.38 16.04
N GLY A 316 -4.79 5.43 15.16
CA GLY A 316 -4.58 5.56 13.72
C GLY A 316 -3.84 6.84 13.32
N ALA A 317 -4.07 7.94 14.05
CA ALA A 317 -3.43 9.24 13.79
C ALA A 317 -1.91 9.19 13.96
N VAL A 318 -1.39 8.43 14.93
CA VAL A 318 0.07 8.26 15.12
C VAL A 318 0.71 7.68 13.87
N TRP A 319 0.12 6.63 13.32
CA TRP A 319 0.60 5.97 12.10
C TRP A 319 0.44 6.83 10.86
N ALA A 320 -0.66 7.59 10.77
CA ALA A 320 -0.89 8.52 9.68
C ALA A 320 0.15 9.65 9.69
N VAL A 321 0.38 10.29 10.84
CA VAL A 321 1.41 11.33 10.99
C VAL A 321 2.80 10.79 10.68
N ALA A 322 3.14 9.59 11.14
CA ALA A 322 4.39 8.94 10.79
C ALA A 322 4.51 8.72 9.27
N THR A 323 3.44 8.25 8.61
CA THR A 323 3.39 8.06 7.15
C THR A 323 3.58 9.38 6.39
N LEU A 324 2.97 10.47 6.87
CA LEU A 324 3.16 11.81 6.31
C LEU A 324 4.63 12.26 6.47
N ALA A 325 5.22 12.06 7.65
CA ALA A 325 6.62 12.41 7.90
C ALA A 325 7.59 11.60 7.02
N VAL A 326 7.31 10.32 6.77
CA VAL A 326 8.05 9.49 5.80
C VAL A 326 7.93 10.07 4.38
N GLY A 327 6.71 10.43 3.95
CA GLY A 327 6.49 11.06 2.65
C GLY A 327 7.24 12.37 2.48
N LEU A 328 7.23 13.24 3.49
CA LEU A 328 8.00 14.49 3.50
C LEU A 328 9.51 14.24 3.42
N THR A 329 10.01 13.23 4.13
CA THR A 329 11.43 12.86 4.10
C THR A 329 11.85 12.37 2.71
N PHE A 330 11.03 11.55 2.05
CA PHE A 330 11.30 11.14 0.67
C PHE A 330 11.21 12.30 -0.31
N GLY A 331 10.23 13.20 -0.13
CA GLY A 331 10.13 14.42 -0.94
C GLY A 331 11.36 15.32 -0.81
N TRP A 332 11.93 15.40 0.40
CA TRP A 332 13.20 16.09 0.64
C TRP A 332 14.38 15.41 -0.06
N ILE A 333 14.49 14.08 0.04
CA ILE A 333 15.55 13.30 -0.62
C ILE A 333 15.49 13.47 -2.14
N GLU A 334 14.29 13.46 -2.72
CA GLU A 334 14.08 13.64 -4.16
C GLU A 334 14.23 15.09 -4.65
N ALA A 335 14.24 16.06 -3.75
CA ALA A 335 14.42 17.47 -4.09
C ALA A 335 15.90 17.87 -4.23
N VAL A 336 16.83 17.05 -3.74
CA VAL A 336 18.26 17.30 -3.88
C VAL A 336 18.70 16.94 -5.30
N ASP A 337 19.28 17.90 -6.01
CA ASP A 337 19.81 17.72 -7.37
C ASP A 337 20.90 16.63 -7.37
N GLY A 338 20.69 15.57 -8.15
CA GLY A 338 21.56 14.39 -8.21
C GLY A 338 20.88 13.06 -7.90
N VAL A 339 19.60 13.10 -7.51
CA VAL A 339 18.71 11.93 -7.36
C VAL A 339 17.65 11.91 -8.47
#